data_AF-A0A848DAF8-F1
#
_entry.id   AF-A0A848DAF8-F1
#
_cell.length_a   1.000
_cell.length_b   1.000
_cell.length_c   1.000
_cell.angle_alpha   90.00
_cell.angle_beta   90.00
_cell.angle_gamma   90.00
#
_symmetry.space_group_name_H-M   'P 1'
#
loop_
_entity.id
_entity.type
_entity.pdbx_description
1 polymer ?
#
loop_
_entity_poly.entity_id
_entity_poly.type
_entity_poly.pdbx_seq_one_letter_code
_entity_poly.pdbx_strand_id
1 'polypeptide(L)'
;MNPEELKETYTTLLNAYLFGGDDEAALYKAYEFSRESIQERVGLEEIAAVHIDGIGKLINKVPFNEIPLIISKSSIFLLEFIMNFSLLYKEYFELWEKTGSQLHEAIKQTGDALTACLDLDETLKIISSLMQKTTGSDSILIYLLKNSHLKQVHTDNIVIETLPKEAATHSTLAWDAISDATIKISITPEDMKKYPAPRIKNGIKPSSALAIPLIGKNMVIGAIECYYEIPHALIGVDNNTLLNLASSAARSIENIYRLKGTNEHKNMLTPDEAASRCKVARRIILGEGVEGYHLPNKICKGLKGLIEHLDSIKDEDVRWVVRWIEYLGDTELAVQIKAHPEEFKEIISNRYEQLKKFVL
;
A
#
# COMPACT_ATOMS: atom_id res chain seq x y z
N MET A 1 17.33 -7.48 -15.59
CA MET A 1 18.69 -7.66 -16.14
C MET A 1 19.65 -6.82 -15.33
N ASN A 2 20.84 -7.34 -14.98
CA ASN A 2 21.82 -6.53 -14.24
C ASN A 2 22.62 -5.60 -15.18
N PRO A 3 23.22 -4.49 -14.69
CA PRO A 3 23.87 -3.51 -15.56
C PRO A 3 25.09 -4.04 -16.35
N GLU A 4 25.84 -4.98 -15.79
CA GLU A 4 27.01 -5.56 -16.48
C GLU A 4 26.59 -6.50 -17.61
N GLU A 5 25.57 -7.32 -17.39
CA GLU A 5 24.97 -8.20 -18.38
C GLU A 5 24.35 -7.44 -19.55
N LEU A 6 23.63 -6.34 -19.25
CA LEU A 6 23.09 -5.42 -20.26
C LEU A 6 24.22 -4.85 -21.14
N LYS A 7 25.27 -4.37 -20.48
CA LYS A 7 26.43 -3.76 -21.13
C LYS A 7 27.19 -4.74 -22.01
N GLU A 8 27.45 -5.95 -21.51
CA GLU A 8 28.17 -7.01 -22.22
C GLU A 8 27.38 -7.50 -23.43
N THR A 9 26.09 -7.78 -23.25
CA THR A 9 25.21 -8.27 -24.31
C THR A 9 25.04 -7.22 -25.40
N TYR A 10 24.75 -5.96 -25.03
CA TYR A 10 24.61 -4.87 -25.99
C TYR A 10 25.91 -4.63 -26.77
N THR A 11 27.06 -4.60 -26.09
CA THR A 11 28.37 -4.38 -26.74
C THR A 11 28.71 -5.51 -27.71
N THR A 12 28.33 -6.74 -27.38
CA THR A 12 28.53 -7.91 -28.25
C THR A 12 27.71 -7.80 -29.53
N LEU A 13 26.46 -7.40 -29.43
CA LEU A 13 25.58 -7.18 -30.58
C LEU A 13 26.07 -6.02 -31.46
N LEU A 14 26.45 -4.91 -30.85
CA LEU A 14 27.03 -3.77 -31.56
C LEU A 14 28.31 -4.16 -32.29
N ASN A 15 29.21 -4.93 -31.64
CA ASN A 15 30.42 -5.43 -32.26
C ASN A 15 30.11 -6.36 -33.45
N ALA A 16 29.14 -7.26 -33.31
CA ALA A 16 28.71 -8.15 -34.39
C ALA A 16 28.16 -7.37 -35.59
N TYR A 17 27.38 -6.32 -35.36
CA TYR A 17 26.86 -5.46 -36.42
C TYR A 17 27.98 -4.64 -37.12
N LEU A 18 28.93 -4.12 -36.34
CA LEU A 18 29.99 -3.28 -36.89
C LEU A 18 31.02 -4.09 -37.69
N PHE A 19 31.36 -5.30 -37.23
CA PHE A 19 32.52 -6.05 -37.72
C PHE A 19 32.23 -7.48 -38.20
N GLY A 20 31.02 -8.00 -37.98
CA GLY A 20 30.68 -9.40 -38.26
C GLY A 20 30.38 -9.72 -39.73
N GLY A 21 30.07 -8.71 -40.55
CA GLY A 21 29.82 -8.86 -41.99
C GLY A 21 28.42 -9.37 -42.37
N ASP A 22 27.58 -9.71 -41.39
CA ASP A 22 26.17 -10.06 -41.56
C ASP A 22 25.30 -9.14 -40.69
N ASP A 23 24.98 -7.98 -41.27
CA ASP A 23 24.26 -6.91 -40.59
C ASP A 23 22.81 -7.31 -40.25
N GLU A 24 22.17 -8.13 -41.08
CA GLU A 24 20.79 -8.59 -40.88
C GLU A 24 20.67 -9.53 -39.68
N ALA A 25 21.57 -10.52 -39.55
CA ALA A 25 21.59 -11.43 -38.42
C ALA A 25 21.86 -10.69 -37.09
N ALA A 26 22.72 -9.67 -37.12
CA ALA A 26 23.00 -8.85 -35.95
C ALA A 26 21.79 -7.99 -35.55
N LEU A 27 21.08 -7.39 -36.52
CA LEU A 27 19.86 -6.62 -36.26
C LEU A 27 18.72 -7.50 -35.75
N TYR A 28 18.57 -8.73 -36.24
CA TYR A 28 17.57 -9.65 -35.72
C TYR A 28 17.80 -10.00 -34.24
N LYS A 29 19.04 -10.29 -33.85
CA LYS A 29 19.39 -10.53 -32.45
C LYS A 29 19.20 -9.28 -31.59
N ALA A 30 19.47 -8.11 -32.15
CA ALA A 30 19.20 -6.83 -31.49
C ALA A 30 17.68 -6.61 -31.29
N TYR A 31 16.85 -7.02 -32.24
CA TYR A 31 15.39 -7.03 -32.08
C TYR A 31 14.95 -7.99 -30.96
N GLU A 32 15.46 -9.23 -30.91
CA GLU A 32 15.15 -10.16 -29.82
C GLU A 32 15.56 -9.59 -28.45
N PHE A 33 16.77 -9.02 -28.38
CA PHE A 33 17.27 -8.37 -27.17
C PHE A 33 16.44 -7.15 -26.77
N SER A 34 15.87 -6.41 -27.72
CA SER A 34 14.97 -5.29 -27.42
C SER A 34 13.69 -5.76 -26.72
N ARG A 35 13.15 -6.94 -27.09
CA ARG A 35 11.99 -7.55 -26.40
C ARG A 35 12.32 -7.94 -24.97
N GLU A 36 13.47 -8.59 -24.78
CA GLU A 36 13.96 -8.98 -23.45
C GLU A 36 14.20 -7.75 -22.57
N SER A 37 14.81 -6.70 -23.12
CA SER A 37 15.06 -5.43 -22.44
C SER A 37 13.77 -4.78 -21.92
N ILE A 38 12.69 -4.80 -22.71
CA ILE A 38 11.37 -4.29 -22.28
C ILE A 38 10.80 -5.13 -21.14
N GLN A 39 10.90 -6.46 -21.22
CA GLN A 39 10.40 -7.37 -20.17
C GLN A 39 11.15 -7.18 -18.85
N GLU A 40 12.46 -6.96 -18.94
CA GLU A 40 13.37 -6.71 -17.83
C GLU A 40 13.37 -5.24 -17.35
N ARG A 41 12.46 -4.41 -17.89
CA ARG A 41 12.24 -2.99 -17.54
C ARG A 41 13.48 -2.10 -17.73
N VAL A 42 14.29 -2.39 -18.73
CA VAL A 42 15.42 -1.54 -19.14
C VAL A 42 14.88 -0.37 -19.97
N GLY A 43 15.21 0.86 -19.61
CA GLY A 43 14.80 2.07 -20.30
C GLY A 43 15.70 2.44 -21.48
N LEU A 44 15.20 3.35 -22.33
CA LEU A 44 15.95 3.85 -23.48
C LEU A 44 17.19 4.65 -23.06
N GLU A 45 17.15 5.27 -21.88
CA GLU A 45 18.28 5.99 -21.29
C GLU A 45 19.44 5.04 -20.96
N GLU A 46 19.16 3.86 -20.38
CA GLU A 46 20.19 2.86 -20.12
C GLU A 46 20.75 2.28 -21.43
N ILE A 47 19.89 2.03 -22.42
CA ILE A 47 20.30 1.58 -23.76
C ILE A 47 21.24 2.61 -24.44
N ALA A 48 20.89 3.89 -24.39
CA ALA A 48 21.73 4.95 -24.94
C ALA A 48 23.07 5.06 -24.21
N ALA A 49 23.07 4.90 -22.88
CA ALA A 49 24.29 4.93 -22.08
C ALA A 49 25.24 3.77 -22.41
N VAL A 50 24.73 2.53 -22.52
CA VAL A 50 25.55 1.38 -22.90
C VAL A 50 26.02 1.44 -24.35
N HIS A 51 25.25 2.08 -25.24
CA HIS A 51 25.65 2.33 -26.61
C HIS A 51 26.88 3.23 -26.70
N ILE A 52 26.88 4.35 -25.97
CA ILE A 52 28.00 5.29 -25.94
C ILE A 52 29.26 4.62 -25.36
N ASP A 53 29.13 3.88 -24.26
CA ASP A 53 30.27 3.12 -23.68
C ASP A 53 30.79 2.05 -24.65
N GLY A 54 29.88 1.31 -25.30
CA GLY A 54 30.20 0.28 -26.28
C GLY A 54 30.99 0.81 -27.47
N ILE A 55 30.54 1.93 -28.07
CA ILE A 55 31.31 2.62 -29.13
C ILE A 55 32.69 3.00 -28.61
N GLY A 56 32.77 3.66 -27.45
CA GLY A 56 34.03 4.13 -26.87
C GLY A 56 35.07 3.00 -26.72
N LYS A 57 34.63 1.80 -26.37
CA LYS A 57 35.48 0.61 -26.28
C LYS A 57 35.91 0.07 -27.65
N LEU A 58 35.02 0.10 -28.63
CA LEU A 58 35.25 -0.48 -29.96
C LEU A 58 36.12 0.43 -30.85
N ILE A 59 35.96 1.75 -30.76
CA ILE A 59 36.74 2.70 -31.57
C ILE A 59 38.24 2.69 -31.21
N ASN A 60 38.59 2.32 -29.98
CA ASN A 60 39.99 2.18 -29.56
C ASN A 60 40.72 1.03 -30.27
N LYS A 61 40.00 0.15 -30.99
CA LYS A 61 40.54 -1.02 -31.67
C LYS A 61 40.69 -0.85 -33.18
N VAL A 62 40.31 0.31 -33.74
CA VAL A 62 40.31 0.56 -35.18
C VAL A 62 41.21 1.74 -35.56
N PRO A 63 41.72 1.80 -36.81
CA PRO A 63 42.47 2.94 -37.32
C PRO A 63 41.70 4.25 -37.25
N PHE A 64 42.41 5.36 -36.97
CA PHE A 64 41.78 6.68 -36.79
C PHE A 64 40.92 7.14 -37.98
N ASN A 65 41.32 6.79 -39.20
CA ASN A 65 40.59 7.11 -40.43
C ASN A 65 39.28 6.32 -40.60
N GLU A 66 39.07 5.23 -39.86
CA GLU A 66 37.86 4.40 -39.91
C GLU A 66 36.82 4.82 -38.85
N ILE A 67 37.24 5.56 -37.82
CA ILE A 67 36.37 6.01 -36.72
C ILE A 67 35.10 6.72 -37.21
N PRO A 68 35.13 7.66 -38.19
CA PRO A 68 33.91 8.32 -38.67
C PRO A 68 32.89 7.34 -39.25
N LEU A 69 33.37 6.31 -39.95
CA LEU A 69 32.51 5.27 -40.53
C LEU A 69 31.89 4.41 -39.43
N ILE A 70 32.67 4.03 -38.42
CA ILE A 70 32.18 3.25 -37.27
C ILE A 70 31.12 4.03 -36.48
N ILE A 71 31.34 5.31 -36.21
CA ILE A 71 30.37 6.17 -35.54
C ILE A 71 29.06 6.23 -36.34
N SER A 72 29.16 6.46 -37.65
CA SER A 72 27.98 6.51 -38.53
C SER A 72 27.22 5.17 -38.53
N LYS A 73 27.93 4.05 -38.64
CA LYS A 73 27.31 2.71 -38.65
C LYS A 73 26.69 2.36 -37.30
N SER A 74 27.33 2.72 -36.19
CA SER A 74 26.76 2.52 -34.86
C SER A 74 25.51 3.36 -34.62
N SER A 75 25.44 4.59 -35.13
CA SER A 75 24.22 5.41 -35.01
C SER A 75 23.04 4.79 -35.74
N ILE A 76 23.27 4.16 -36.91
CA ILE A 76 22.23 3.41 -37.63
C ILE A 76 21.73 2.24 -36.77
N PHE A 77 22.64 1.46 -36.18
CA PHE A 77 22.27 0.38 -35.26
C PHE A 77 21.41 0.87 -34.09
N LEU A 78 21.78 2.00 -33.46
CA LEU A 78 20.99 2.58 -32.38
C LEU A 78 19.60 3.00 -32.83
N LEU A 79 19.48 3.63 -34.01
CA LEU A 79 18.19 4.06 -34.54
C LEU A 79 17.29 2.86 -34.82
N GLU A 80 17.81 1.81 -35.44
CA GLU A 80 17.08 0.55 -35.67
C GLU A 80 16.65 -0.09 -34.35
N PHE A 81 17.53 -0.10 -33.34
CA PHE A 81 17.19 -0.61 -32.01
C PHE A 81 16.07 0.21 -31.37
N ILE A 82 16.17 1.54 -31.36
CA ILE A 82 15.18 2.43 -30.75
C ILE A 82 13.84 2.33 -31.48
N MET A 83 13.83 2.26 -32.82
CA MET A 83 12.60 2.13 -33.60
C MET A 83 11.84 0.85 -33.24
N ASN A 84 12.55 -0.28 -33.20
CA ASN A 84 11.97 -1.56 -32.81
C ASN A 84 11.50 -1.58 -31.36
N PHE A 85 12.33 -1.06 -30.45
CA PHE A 85 11.99 -0.90 -29.04
C PHE A 85 10.73 -0.05 -28.86
N SER A 86 10.64 1.09 -29.55
CA SER A 86 9.51 2.02 -29.45
C SER A 86 8.22 1.43 -30.03
N LEU A 87 8.31 0.68 -31.12
CA LEU A 87 7.17 0.00 -31.73
C LEU A 87 6.62 -1.08 -30.80
N LEU A 88 7.48 -1.93 -30.26
CA LEU A 88 7.12 -2.96 -29.29
C LEU A 88 6.53 -2.37 -28.01
N TYR A 89 7.10 -1.27 -27.53
CA TYR A 89 6.59 -0.55 -26.37
C TYR A 89 5.19 0.04 -26.63
N LYS A 90 4.96 0.58 -27.83
CA LYS A 90 3.64 1.08 -28.25
C LYS A 90 2.61 -0.04 -28.32
N GLU A 91 2.94 -1.19 -28.92
CA GLU A 91 2.05 -2.36 -28.96
C GLU A 91 1.72 -2.87 -27.56
N TYR A 92 2.71 -2.90 -26.67
CA TYR A 92 2.52 -3.26 -25.27
C TYR A 92 1.60 -2.26 -24.56
N PHE A 93 1.79 -0.97 -24.80
CA PHE A 93 0.94 0.10 -24.25
C PHE A 93 -0.50 0.04 -24.76
N GLU A 94 -0.71 -0.15 -26.07
CA GLU A 94 -2.05 -0.28 -26.67
C GLU A 94 -2.80 -1.53 -26.17
N LEU A 95 -2.08 -2.64 -25.99
CA LEU A 95 -2.63 -3.85 -25.37
C LEU A 95 -3.04 -3.57 -23.92
N TRP A 96 -2.19 -2.88 -23.17
CA TRP A 96 -2.48 -2.45 -21.79
C TRP A 96 -3.67 -1.50 -21.69
N GLU A 97 -3.77 -0.52 -22.58
CA GLU A 97 -4.88 0.44 -22.62
C GLU A 97 -6.20 -0.27 -22.97
N LYS A 98 -6.16 -1.20 -23.93
CA LYS A 98 -7.32 -2.04 -24.30
C LYS A 98 -7.74 -2.95 -23.15
N THR A 99 -6.78 -3.58 -22.46
CA THR A 99 -7.05 -4.38 -21.25
C THR A 99 -7.62 -3.50 -20.14
N GLY A 100 -7.11 -2.27 -19.96
CA GLY A 100 -7.63 -1.29 -19.00
C GLY A 100 -9.07 -0.86 -19.31
N SER A 101 -9.40 -0.62 -20.58
CA SER A 101 -10.77 -0.28 -21.01
C SER A 101 -11.73 -1.45 -20.86
N GLN A 102 -11.32 -2.67 -21.23
CA GLN A 102 -12.12 -3.88 -21.04
C GLN A 102 -12.34 -4.18 -19.56
N LEU A 103 -11.32 -3.95 -18.73
CA LEU A 103 -11.42 -4.04 -17.29
C LEU A 103 -12.40 -2.99 -16.75
N HIS A 104 -12.31 -1.72 -17.18
CA HIS A 104 -13.25 -0.68 -16.77
C HIS A 104 -14.71 -1.01 -17.11
N GLU A 105 -14.97 -1.58 -18.29
CA GLU A 105 -16.31 -2.00 -18.70
C GLU A 105 -16.80 -3.23 -17.92
N ALA A 106 -15.94 -4.22 -17.70
CA ALA A 106 -16.23 -5.37 -16.84
C ALA A 106 -16.49 -4.95 -15.39
N ILE A 107 -15.74 -3.98 -14.86
CA ILE A 107 -15.94 -3.39 -13.54
C ILE A 107 -17.31 -2.72 -13.45
N LYS A 108 -17.70 -1.95 -14.45
CA LYS A 108 -19.00 -1.28 -14.50
C LYS A 108 -20.15 -2.29 -14.49
N GLN A 109 -20.08 -3.30 -15.37
CA GLN A 109 -21.08 -4.39 -15.43
C GLN A 109 -21.11 -5.22 -14.13
N THR A 110 -19.95 -5.42 -13.50
CA THR A 110 -19.85 -6.14 -12.22
C THR A 110 -20.36 -5.30 -11.05
N GLY A 111 -20.17 -3.97 -11.05
CA GLY A 111 -20.74 -3.06 -10.06
C GLY A 111 -22.27 -3.07 -10.07
N ASP A 112 -22.87 -3.14 -11.26
CA ASP A 112 -24.32 -3.31 -11.42
C ASP A 112 -24.79 -4.69 -10.90
N ALA A 113 -24.03 -5.76 -11.16
CA ALA A 113 -24.32 -7.11 -10.68
C ALA A 113 -24.14 -7.27 -9.15
N LEU A 114 -23.07 -6.71 -8.57
CA LEU A 114 -22.79 -6.68 -7.13
C LEU A 114 -23.90 -5.98 -6.36
N THR A 115 -24.49 -4.93 -6.94
CA THR A 115 -25.62 -4.20 -6.34
C THR A 115 -26.91 -5.04 -6.31
N ALA A 116 -27.04 -6.03 -7.21
CA ALA A 116 -28.19 -6.93 -7.30
C ALA A 116 -28.08 -8.17 -6.38
N CYS A 117 -26.89 -8.52 -5.90
CA CYS A 117 -26.69 -9.62 -4.97
C CYS A 117 -27.19 -9.23 -3.56
N LEU A 118 -28.22 -9.91 -3.06
CA LEU A 118 -28.67 -9.80 -1.65
C LEU A 118 -27.83 -10.67 -0.69
N ASP A 119 -26.86 -11.39 -1.23
CA ASP A 119 -25.98 -12.30 -0.51
C ASP A 119 -24.61 -11.65 -0.27
N LEU A 120 -24.23 -11.53 1.01
CA LEU A 120 -22.97 -10.91 1.39
C LEU A 120 -21.78 -11.78 0.98
N ASP A 121 -21.90 -13.11 1.08
CA ASP A 121 -20.79 -14.02 0.82
C ASP A 121 -20.48 -14.06 -0.68
N GLU A 122 -21.51 -14.11 -1.54
CA GLU A 122 -21.32 -14.03 -3.00
C GLU A 122 -20.81 -12.65 -3.43
N THR A 123 -21.29 -11.58 -2.80
CA THR A 123 -20.79 -10.22 -3.05
C THR A 123 -19.30 -10.11 -2.71
N LEU A 124 -18.88 -10.63 -1.56
CA LEU A 124 -17.48 -10.63 -1.14
C LEU A 124 -16.59 -11.47 -2.07
N LYS A 125 -17.06 -12.62 -2.57
CA LYS A 125 -16.33 -13.42 -3.57
C LYS A 125 -16.12 -12.66 -4.88
N ILE A 126 -17.16 -11.99 -5.39
CA ILE A 126 -17.07 -11.21 -6.62
C ILE A 126 -16.11 -10.03 -6.42
N ILE A 127 -16.21 -9.30 -5.30
CA ILE A 127 -15.29 -8.22 -4.94
C ILE A 127 -13.85 -8.73 -4.89
N SER A 128 -13.61 -9.86 -4.22
CA SER A 128 -12.29 -10.49 -4.13
C SER A 128 -11.75 -10.80 -5.53
N SER A 129 -12.52 -11.50 -6.36
CA SER A 129 -12.08 -11.86 -7.72
C SER A 129 -11.75 -10.63 -8.58
N LEU A 130 -12.56 -9.59 -8.48
CA LEU A 130 -12.38 -8.36 -9.25
C LEU A 130 -11.14 -7.58 -8.80
N MET A 131 -10.95 -7.45 -7.49
CA MET A 131 -9.76 -6.83 -6.91
C MET A 131 -8.51 -7.63 -7.26
N GLN A 132 -8.56 -8.96 -7.23
CA GLN A 132 -7.43 -9.82 -7.57
C GLN A 132 -6.99 -9.63 -9.02
N LYS A 133 -7.95 -9.63 -9.94
CA LYS A 133 -7.69 -9.37 -11.37
C LYS A 133 -7.15 -7.98 -11.64
N THR A 134 -7.67 -6.98 -10.93
CA THR A 134 -7.26 -5.57 -11.12
C THR A 134 -5.88 -5.31 -10.54
N THR A 135 -5.59 -5.88 -9.38
CA THR A 135 -4.35 -5.63 -8.63
C THR A 135 -3.24 -6.63 -8.94
N GLY A 136 -3.56 -7.74 -9.62
CA GLY A 136 -2.62 -8.85 -9.88
C GLY A 136 -2.16 -9.58 -8.63
N SER A 137 -2.93 -9.53 -7.53
CA SER A 137 -2.48 -10.05 -6.23
C SER A 137 -2.55 -11.57 -6.12
N ASP A 138 -1.58 -12.16 -5.41
CA ASP A 138 -1.52 -13.60 -5.19
C ASP A 138 -2.57 -14.07 -4.17
N SER A 139 -2.92 -13.21 -3.21
CA SER A 139 -3.96 -13.49 -2.22
C SER A 139 -4.66 -12.22 -1.72
N ILE A 140 -5.87 -12.40 -1.18
CA ILE A 140 -6.74 -11.32 -0.72
C ILE A 140 -7.32 -11.62 0.65
N LEU A 141 -7.41 -10.57 1.47
CA LEU A 141 -8.12 -10.55 2.75
C LEU A 141 -9.07 -9.36 2.80
N ILE A 142 -10.34 -9.61 3.07
CA ILE A 142 -11.34 -8.56 3.24
C ILE A 142 -11.72 -8.44 4.71
N TYR A 143 -11.61 -7.23 5.22
CA TYR A 143 -12.06 -6.84 6.55
C TYR A 143 -13.29 -5.94 6.45
N LEU A 144 -14.24 -6.16 7.36
CA LEU A 144 -15.32 -5.21 7.63
C LEU A 144 -15.18 -4.65 9.04
N LEU A 145 -15.41 -3.35 9.14
CA LEU A 145 -15.29 -2.61 10.39
C LEU A 145 -16.59 -2.76 11.18
N LYS A 146 -16.49 -3.30 12.39
CA LYS A 146 -17.62 -3.47 13.32
C LYS A 146 -17.22 -3.06 14.72
N ASN A 147 -17.93 -2.10 15.32
CA ASN A 147 -17.68 -1.60 16.67
C ASN A 147 -16.20 -1.18 16.90
N SER A 148 -15.56 -0.57 15.90
CA SER A 148 -14.14 -0.22 15.92
C SER A 148 -13.18 -1.41 15.93
N HIS A 149 -13.61 -2.59 15.50
CA HIS A 149 -12.77 -3.76 15.29
C HIS A 149 -12.85 -4.21 13.83
N LEU A 150 -11.72 -4.58 13.26
CA LEU A 150 -11.71 -5.22 11.96
C LEU A 150 -12.03 -6.70 12.10
N LYS A 151 -13.17 -7.09 11.53
CA LYS A 151 -13.57 -8.48 11.42
C LYS A 151 -13.17 -8.99 10.04
N GLN A 152 -12.44 -10.09 10.01
CA GLN A 152 -12.16 -10.82 8.77
C GLN A 152 -13.46 -11.45 8.27
N VAL A 153 -13.85 -11.17 7.03
CA VAL A 153 -15.09 -11.68 6.45
C VAL A 153 -14.88 -12.52 5.20
N HIS A 154 -13.74 -12.37 4.53
CA HIS A 154 -13.42 -13.15 3.34
C HIS A 154 -11.92 -13.27 3.15
N THR A 155 -11.47 -14.42 2.67
CA THR A 155 -10.08 -14.73 2.36
C THR A 155 -10.01 -15.48 1.04
N ASP A 156 -9.03 -15.18 0.21
CA ASP A 156 -8.68 -15.98 -0.97
C ASP A 156 -7.17 -16.26 -1.00
N ASN A 157 -6.79 -17.49 -1.30
CA ASN A 157 -5.39 -17.97 -1.31
C ASN A 157 -4.58 -17.68 -0.03
N ILE A 158 -5.21 -17.70 1.14
CA ILE A 158 -4.55 -17.52 2.45
C ILE A 158 -4.55 -18.81 3.26
N VAL A 159 -3.47 -19.06 4.02
CA VAL A 159 -3.43 -20.11 5.06
C VAL A 159 -4.17 -19.60 6.30
N ILE A 160 -5.38 -20.12 6.54
CA ILE A 160 -6.33 -19.64 7.56
C ILE A 160 -5.70 -19.63 8.97
N GLU A 161 -4.89 -20.63 9.29
CA GLU A 161 -4.23 -20.77 10.60
C GLU A 161 -3.21 -19.66 10.88
N THR A 162 -2.79 -18.92 9.85
CA THR A 162 -1.85 -17.80 9.95
C THR A 162 -2.51 -16.43 9.96
N LEU A 163 -3.84 -16.38 9.94
CA LEU A 163 -4.56 -15.11 9.98
C LEU A 163 -4.20 -14.31 11.24
N PRO A 164 -4.05 -12.97 11.13
CA PRO A 164 -3.86 -12.12 12.29
C PRO A 164 -5.01 -12.34 13.29
N LYS A 165 -4.67 -12.57 14.56
CA LYS A 165 -5.69 -12.63 15.63
C LYS A 165 -6.44 -11.30 15.71
N GLU A 166 -7.69 -11.31 16.16
CA GLU A 166 -8.50 -10.09 16.31
C GLU A 166 -7.78 -8.97 17.09
N ALA A 167 -7.02 -9.31 18.14
CA ALA A 167 -6.22 -8.35 18.91
C ALA A 167 -5.09 -7.67 18.11
N ALA A 168 -4.58 -8.32 17.06
CA ALA A 168 -3.51 -7.80 16.19
C ALA A 168 -4.06 -6.99 15.00
N THR A 169 -5.38 -6.94 14.80
CA THR A 169 -6.00 -6.26 13.66
C THR A 169 -5.84 -4.74 13.68
N HIS A 170 -5.50 -4.13 14.82
CA HIS A 170 -5.18 -2.71 14.97
C HIS A 170 -3.76 -2.35 14.52
N SER A 171 -2.98 -3.34 14.11
CA SER A 171 -1.60 -3.18 13.65
C SER A 171 -1.39 -3.67 12.23
N THR A 172 -2.47 -3.92 11.48
CA THR A 172 -2.43 -4.37 10.09
C THR A 172 -2.40 -3.18 9.13
N LEU A 173 -1.98 -3.43 7.88
CA LEU A 173 -1.95 -2.41 6.84
C LEU A 173 -3.38 -1.92 6.50
N ALA A 174 -4.38 -2.80 6.61
CA ALA A 174 -5.80 -2.49 6.53
C ALA A 174 -6.24 -1.45 7.57
N TRP A 175 -5.71 -1.53 8.79
CA TRP A 175 -6.06 -0.57 9.83
C TRP A 175 -5.53 0.82 9.49
N ASP A 176 -4.29 0.92 9.02
CA ASP A 176 -3.70 2.17 8.57
C ASP A 176 -4.49 2.78 7.40
N ALA A 177 -4.96 1.94 6.47
CA ALA A 177 -5.76 2.37 5.33
C ALA A 177 -7.13 2.93 5.74
N ILE A 178 -7.78 2.31 6.71
CA ILE A 178 -9.07 2.77 7.24
C ILE A 178 -8.91 4.05 8.05
N SER A 179 -7.84 4.14 8.85
CA SER A 179 -7.58 5.26 9.76
C SER A 179 -7.42 6.58 9.00
N ASP A 180 -6.74 6.54 7.86
CA ASP A 180 -6.52 7.71 7.02
C ASP A 180 -7.49 7.80 5.84
N ALA A 181 -8.39 6.81 5.66
CA ALA A 181 -9.24 6.65 4.48
C ALA A 181 -8.44 6.76 3.16
N THR A 182 -7.21 6.23 3.14
CA THR A 182 -6.30 6.27 1.98
C THR A 182 -5.74 4.88 1.69
N ILE A 183 -5.31 4.68 0.43
CA ILE A 183 -4.58 3.46 0.07
C ILE A 183 -3.23 3.45 0.79
N LYS A 184 -2.88 2.32 1.40
CA LYS A 184 -1.56 2.08 2.00
C LYS A 184 -0.81 1.01 1.25
N ILE A 185 0.50 1.20 1.13
CA ILE A 185 1.36 0.37 0.30
C ILE A 185 2.59 -0.01 1.12
N SER A 186 2.92 -1.30 1.09
CA SER A 186 4.17 -1.85 1.62
C SER A 186 4.86 -2.59 0.49
N ILE A 187 5.94 -2.03 -0.06
CA ILE A 187 6.54 -2.54 -1.30
C ILE A 187 7.74 -3.48 -1.07
N THR A 188 8.24 -3.57 0.16
CA THR A 188 9.41 -4.41 0.50
C THR A 188 9.12 -5.40 1.62
N PRO A 189 9.87 -6.52 1.72
CA PRO A 189 9.78 -7.43 2.85
C PRO A 189 10.08 -6.76 4.20
N GLU A 190 10.93 -5.72 4.21
CA GLU A 190 11.25 -4.98 5.44
C GLU A 190 10.06 -4.13 5.90
N ASP A 191 9.36 -3.50 4.96
CA ASP A 191 8.11 -2.80 5.26
C ASP A 191 7.04 -3.76 5.76
N MET A 192 6.96 -4.96 5.18
CA MET A 192 6.03 -6.00 5.62
C MET A 192 6.29 -6.49 7.05
N LYS A 193 7.51 -6.42 7.57
CA LYS A 193 7.79 -6.82 8.97
C LYS A 193 7.09 -5.95 10.01
N LYS A 194 6.67 -4.74 9.64
CA LYS A 194 5.94 -3.81 10.52
C LYS A 194 4.53 -4.29 10.81
N TYR A 195 3.99 -5.13 9.92
CA TYR A 195 2.59 -5.55 9.93
C TYR A 195 2.47 -7.06 10.16
N PRO A 196 1.54 -7.52 11.02
CA PRO A 196 1.20 -8.93 11.08
C PRO A 196 0.47 -9.30 9.78
N ALA A 197 1.10 -10.14 8.98
CA ALA A 197 0.56 -10.62 7.71
C ALA A 197 0.37 -12.15 7.74
N PRO A 198 -0.71 -12.67 7.14
CA PRO A 198 -0.87 -14.10 6.96
C PRO A 198 0.11 -14.64 5.93
N ARG A 199 0.23 -15.97 5.87
CA ARG A 199 0.94 -16.65 4.78
C ARG A 199 0.01 -16.85 3.60
N ILE A 200 0.57 -16.63 2.41
CA ILE A 200 -0.04 -17.02 1.14
C ILE A 200 -0.09 -18.55 1.09
N LYS A 201 -1.06 -19.11 0.37
CA LYS A 201 -1.18 -20.55 0.11
C LYS A 201 0.19 -21.14 -0.30
N ASN A 202 0.51 -22.34 0.20
CA ASN A 202 1.85 -22.96 0.21
C ASN A 202 2.81 -22.45 1.30
N GLY A 203 2.34 -21.57 2.19
CA GLY A 203 3.10 -21.15 3.37
C GLY A 203 4.13 -20.05 3.05
N ILE A 204 4.02 -19.37 1.92
CA ILE A 204 4.92 -18.28 1.54
C ILE A 204 4.58 -17.03 2.37
N LYS A 205 5.60 -16.33 2.86
CA LYS A 205 5.41 -15.03 3.50
C LYS A 205 5.29 -13.96 2.42
N PRO A 206 4.30 -13.06 2.49
CA PRO A 206 4.18 -11.99 1.52
C PRO A 206 5.37 -11.03 1.59
N SER A 207 5.86 -10.63 0.42
CA SER A 207 6.98 -9.71 0.24
C SER A 207 6.55 -8.27 0.00
N SER A 208 5.32 -8.07 -0.45
CA SER A 208 4.68 -6.75 -0.53
C SER A 208 3.16 -6.86 -0.34
N ALA A 209 2.51 -5.74 -0.03
CA ALA A 209 1.09 -5.67 0.20
C ALA A 209 0.50 -4.29 -0.11
N LEU A 210 -0.80 -4.29 -0.39
CA LEU A 210 -1.63 -3.11 -0.67
C LEU A 210 -2.87 -3.19 0.19
N ALA A 211 -3.17 -2.15 0.95
CA ALA A 211 -4.45 -2.02 1.65
C ALA A 211 -5.29 -0.91 1.03
N ILE A 212 -6.53 -1.25 0.67
CA ILE A 212 -7.47 -0.36 0.00
C ILE A 212 -8.68 -0.18 0.92
N PRO A 213 -9.01 1.04 1.36
CA PRO A 213 -10.17 1.27 2.21
C PRO A 213 -11.47 1.09 1.41
N LEU A 214 -12.46 0.44 2.03
CA LEU A 214 -13.82 0.34 1.52
C LEU A 214 -14.61 1.57 1.97
N ILE A 215 -14.69 2.57 1.09
CA ILE A 215 -15.33 3.86 1.39
C ILE A 215 -16.72 3.88 0.74
N GLY A 216 -17.74 3.80 1.57
CA GLY A 216 -19.14 3.93 1.17
C GLY A 216 -19.55 5.39 0.96
N LYS A 217 -20.86 5.68 1.02
CA LYS A 217 -21.34 7.03 0.68
C LYS A 217 -20.73 8.12 1.56
N ASN A 218 -20.63 7.89 2.86
CA ASN A 218 -20.11 8.83 3.86
C ASN A 218 -19.36 8.11 5.02
N MET A 219 -18.89 6.87 4.83
CA MET A 219 -18.30 6.06 5.90
C MET A 219 -17.30 5.05 5.37
N VAL A 220 -16.26 4.79 6.17
CA VAL A 220 -15.34 3.67 5.90
C VAL A 220 -15.95 2.43 6.54
N ILE A 221 -16.24 1.42 5.73
CA ILE A 221 -16.93 0.21 6.18
C ILE A 221 -15.99 -0.98 6.35
N GLY A 222 -14.71 -0.84 5.97
CA GLY A 222 -13.74 -1.91 5.98
C GLY A 222 -12.52 -1.61 5.11
N ALA A 223 -11.74 -2.65 4.80
CA ALA A 223 -10.61 -2.57 3.89
C ALA A 223 -10.35 -3.92 3.23
N ILE A 224 -9.67 -3.87 2.09
CA ILE A 224 -9.18 -5.03 1.36
C ILE A 224 -7.65 -4.98 1.41
N GLU A 225 -7.04 -6.05 1.90
CA GLU A 225 -5.60 -6.28 1.79
C GLU A 225 -5.32 -7.24 0.64
N CYS A 226 -4.48 -6.81 -0.28
CA CYS A 226 -3.92 -7.61 -1.35
C CYS A 226 -2.46 -7.90 -1.02
N TYR A 227 -2.05 -9.16 -1.12
CA TYR A 227 -0.70 -9.62 -0.80
C TYR A 227 -0.01 -10.22 -2.02
N TYR A 228 1.32 -10.08 -2.05
CA TYR A 228 2.16 -10.52 -3.16
C TYR A 228 3.39 -11.28 -2.68
N GLU A 229 3.80 -12.29 -3.42
CA GLU A 229 5.04 -13.05 -3.20
C GLU A 229 6.28 -12.25 -3.63
N ILE A 230 6.11 -11.31 -4.56
CA ILE A 230 7.19 -10.53 -5.18
C ILE A 230 7.25 -9.12 -4.57
N PRO A 231 8.44 -8.60 -4.20
CA PRO A 231 8.63 -7.20 -3.85
C PRO A 231 8.25 -6.26 -5.01
N HIS A 232 7.79 -5.05 -4.70
CA HIS A 232 7.49 -3.99 -5.69
C HIS A 232 6.41 -4.33 -6.74
N ALA A 233 5.56 -5.33 -6.50
CA ALA A 233 4.52 -5.76 -7.44
C ALA A 233 3.49 -4.66 -7.81
N LEU A 234 3.44 -3.58 -7.04
CA LEU A 234 2.40 -2.55 -7.07
C LEU A 234 2.73 -1.31 -7.92
N ILE A 235 3.90 -1.28 -8.56
CA ILE A 235 4.32 -0.14 -9.39
C ILE A 235 3.52 -0.16 -10.70
N GLY A 236 2.54 0.74 -10.83
CA GLY A 236 1.77 0.97 -12.08
C GLY A 236 0.25 0.80 -11.96
N VAL A 237 -0.28 0.43 -10.80
CA VAL A 237 -1.74 0.35 -10.60
C VAL A 237 -2.29 1.76 -10.33
N ASP A 238 -3.31 2.17 -11.08
CA ASP A 238 -3.96 3.46 -10.88
C ASP A 238 -4.80 3.48 -9.59
N ASN A 239 -4.41 4.33 -8.64
CA ASN A 239 -5.12 4.53 -7.38
C ASN A 239 -6.58 4.95 -7.58
N ASN A 240 -6.89 5.73 -8.62
CA ASN A 240 -8.28 6.15 -8.86
C ASN A 240 -9.15 4.96 -9.27
N THR A 241 -8.65 4.08 -10.13
CA THR A 241 -9.32 2.84 -10.52
C THR A 241 -9.61 1.96 -9.30
N LEU A 242 -8.63 1.79 -8.40
CA LEU A 242 -8.80 1.02 -7.17
C LEU A 242 -9.81 1.63 -6.20
N LEU A 243 -9.76 2.95 -5.99
CA LEU A 243 -10.71 3.64 -5.12
C LEU A 243 -12.14 3.60 -5.67
N ASN A 244 -12.31 3.71 -6.99
CA ASN A 244 -13.62 3.60 -7.64
C ASN A 244 -14.21 2.19 -7.44
N LEU A 245 -13.37 1.16 -7.60
CA LEU A 245 -13.73 -0.23 -7.34
C LEU A 245 -14.13 -0.47 -5.90
N ALA A 246 -13.29 -0.05 -4.95
CA ALA A 246 -13.53 -0.18 -3.53
C ALA A 246 -14.80 0.58 -3.12
N SER A 247 -15.07 1.74 -3.72
CA SER A 247 -16.29 2.52 -3.48
C SER A 247 -17.54 1.82 -4.01
N SER A 248 -17.45 1.17 -5.17
CA SER A 248 -18.56 0.37 -5.71
C SER A 248 -18.84 -0.84 -4.82
N ALA A 249 -17.79 -1.58 -4.45
CA ALA A 249 -17.85 -2.70 -3.52
C ALA A 249 -18.49 -2.29 -2.18
N ALA A 250 -18.05 -1.16 -1.62
CA ALA A 250 -18.57 -0.63 -0.37
C ALA A 250 -20.07 -0.33 -0.46
N ARG A 251 -20.52 0.34 -1.53
CA ARG A 251 -21.95 0.63 -1.74
C ARG A 251 -22.81 -0.63 -1.84
N SER A 252 -22.32 -1.68 -2.50
CA SER A 252 -23.04 -2.95 -2.59
C SER A 252 -23.20 -3.61 -1.22
N ILE A 253 -22.12 -3.63 -0.42
CA ILE A 253 -22.14 -4.15 0.96
C ILE A 253 -23.09 -3.32 1.84
N GLU A 254 -23.02 -1.99 1.75
CA GLU A 254 -23.92 -1.08 2.45
C GLU A 254 -25.39 -1.36 2.12
N ASN A 255 -25.71 -1.56 0.84
CA ASN A 255 -27.06 -1.84 0.38
C ASN A 255 -27.58 -3.17 0.95
N ILE A 256 -26.75 -4.21 1.00
CA ILE A 256 -27.08 -5.50 1.60
C ILE A 256 -27.42 -5.34 3.09
N TYR A 257 -26.58 -4.63 3.85
CA TYR A 257 -26.84 -4.38 5.28
C TYR A 257 -28.12 -3.58 5.51
N ARG A 258 -28.35 -2.57 4.69
CA ARG A 258 -29.58 -1.75 4.73
C ARG A 258 -30.83 -2.59 4.47
N LEU A 259 -30.81 -3.46 3.46
CA LEU A 259 -31.95 -4.31 3.09
C LEU A 259 -32.19 -5.44 4.10
N LYS A 260 -31.13 -5.94 4.75
CA LYS A 260 -31.21 -6.95 5.83
C LYS A 260 -31.66 -6.39 7.18
N GLY A 261 -31.99 -5.09 7.28
CA GLY A 261 -32.52 -4.46 8.50
C GLY A 261 -31.59 -4.56 9.72
N THR A 262 -30.29 -4.74 9.52
CA THR A 262 -29.33 -5.05 10.59
C THR A 262 -28.84 -3.79 11.29
N ASN A 263 -28.75 -3.83 12.63
CA ASN A 263 -28.14 -2.79 13.48
C ASN A 263 -26.66 -2.48 13.15
N GLU A 264 -26.06 -3.22 12.21
CA GLU A 264 -24.65 -3.09 11.81
C GLU A 264 -24.36 -1.76 11.10
N HIS A 265 -25.34 -1.17 10.41
CA HIS A 265 -25.20 0.11 9.70
C HIS A 265 -25.12 1.33 10.63
N LYS A 266 -25.61 1.22 11.89
CA LYS A 266 -25.61 2.34 12.86
C LYS A 266 -24.27 2.54 13.58
N ASN A 267 -23.35 1.58 13.48
CA ASN A 267 -22.09 1.57 14.25
C ASN A 267 -20.84 1.75 13.36
N MET A 268 -21.02 2.16 12.11
CA MET A 268 -19.95 2.45 11.15
C MET A 268 -19.46 3.89 11.32
N LEU A 269 -18.15 4.10 11.21
CA LEU A 269 -17.49 5.40 11.44
C LEU A 269 -17.57 6.27 10.19
N THR A 270 -18.02 7.52 10.33
CA THR A 270 -17.83 8.52 9.26
C THR A 270 -16.34 8.90 9.15
N PRO A 271 -15.82 9.31 7.97
CA PRO A 271 -14.43 9.71 7.80
C PRO A 271 -14.06 10.88 8.71
N ASP A 272 -15.00 11.81 8.91
CA ASP A 272 -14.84 12.95 9.81
C ASP A 272 -14.78 12.51 11.29
N GLU A 273 -15.54 11.49 11.69
CA GLU A 273 -15.47 10.92 13.04
C GLU A 273 -14.19 10.11 13.26
N ALA A 274 -13.70 9.39 12.25
CA ALA A 274 -12.42 8.68 12.32
C ALA A 274 -11.25 9.67 12.49
N ALA A 275 -11.21 10.71 11.65
CA ALA A 275 -10.23 11.78 11.72
C ALA A 275 -10.32 12.59 13.03
N SER A 276 -11.54 12.90 13.49
CA SER A 276 -11.79 13.62 14.75
C SER A 276 -11.37 12.80 15.97
N ARG A 277 -11.67 11.49 16.00
CA ARG A 277 -11.25 10.60 17.09
C ARG A 277 -9.74 10.45 17.16
N CYS A 278 -9.03 10.38 16.04
CA CYS A 278 -7.57 10.41 16.01
C CYS A 278 -7.00 11.74 16.54
N LYS A 279 -7.60 12.88 16.17
CA LYS A 279 -7.15 14.20 16.67
C LYS A 279 -7.37 14.36 18.18
N VAL A 280 -8.52 13.93 18.68
CA VAL A 280 -8.86 13.95 20.11
C VAL A 280 -7.95 12.98 20.88
N ALA A 281 -7.69 11.79 20.35
CA ALA A 281 -6.81 10.84 20.99
C ALA A 281 -5.35 11.34 21.03
N ARG A 282 -4.81 11.93 19.95
CA ARG A 282 -3.46 12.52 19.95
C ARG A 282 -3.35 13.64 20.98
N ARG A 283 -4.37 14.49 21.10
CA ARG A 283 -4.45 15.53 22.12
C ARG A 283 -4.38 14.95 23.53
N ILE A 284 -5.17 13.93 23.83
CA ILE A 284 -5.24 13.31 25.17
C ILE A 284 -3.96 12.53 25.50
N ILE A 285 -3.42 11.76 24.55
CA ILE A 285 -2.29 10.85 24.78
C ILE A 285 -0.94 11.57 24.70
N LEU A 286 -0.72 12.40 23.66
CA LEU A 286 0.56 13.09 23.42
C LEU A 286 0.57 14.53 23.95
N GLY A 287 -0.58 15.10 24.32
CA GLY A 287 -0.67 16.51 24.71
C GLY A 287 -0.49 17.47 23.53
N GLU A 288 -0.81 17.05 22.30
CA GLU A 288 -0.65 17.90 21.12
C GLU A 288 -1.54 19.16 21.22
N GLY A 289 -0.92 20.34 21.13
CA GLY A 289 -1.61 21.62 21.18
C GLY A 289 -2.15 22.00 22.57
N VAL A 290 -1.65 21.38 23.65
CA VAL A 290 -2.03 21.66 25.03
C VAL A 290 -0.77 21.75 25.91
N GLU A 291 -0.76 22.65 26.89
CA GLU A 291 0.34 22.73 27.85
C GLU A 291 0.43 21.48 28.72
N GLY A 292 1.66 21.04 29.02
CA GLY A 292 1.91 19.85 29.84
C GLY A 292 1.66 20.10 31.32
N TYR A 293 1.44 19.03 32.08
CA TYR A 293 1.30 19.12 33.54
C TYR A 293 2.67 19.26 34.20
N HIS A 294 2.84 20.25 35.07
CA HIS A 294 4.11 20.54 35.73
C HIS A 294 4.22 19.82 37.08
N LEU A 295 5.19 18.92 37.18
CA LEU A 295 5.69 18.35 38.43
C LEU A 295 6.96 19.09 38.87
N PRO A 296 7.40 19.00 40.15
CA PRO A 296 8.49 19.83 40.71
C PRO A 296 9.85 19.81 39.97
N ASN A 297 10.06 18.94 38.97
CA ASN A 297 11.23 18.95 38.07
C ASN A 297 10.93 18.37 36.67
N LYS A 298 9.66 18.20 36.28
CA LYS A 298 9.27 17.48 35.04
C LYS A 298 7.99 18.05 34.43
N ILE A 299 7.82 17.88 33.12
CA ILE A 299 6.60 18.25 32.41
C ILE A 299 6.01 16.99 31.78
N CYS A 300 4.82 16.61 32.21
CA CYS A 300 4.08 15.48 31.64
C CYS A 300 3.27 15.97 30.42
N LYS A 301 3.56 15.41 29.24
CA LYS A 301 2.79 15.69 28.02
C LYS A 301 1.76 14.59 27.77
N GLY A 302 0.48 14.96 27.81
CA GLY A 302 -0.65 14.04 27.70
C GLY A 302 -0.61 12.89 28.72
N LEU A 303 -1.45 11.88 28.52
CA LEU A 303 -1.45 10.69 29.37
C LEU A 303 -0.16 9.88 29.27
N LYS A 304 0.55 9.93 28.13
CA LYS A 304 1.84 9.25 27.96
C LYS A 304 2.88 9.72 28.98
N GLY A 305 3.11 11.03 29.05
CA GLY A 305 4.05 11.60 30.02
C GLY A 305 3.58 11.45 31.46
N LEU A 306 2.25 11.41 31.68
CA LEU A 306 1.69 11.19 33.00
C LEU A 306 1.98 9.77 33.52
N ILE A 307 1.88 8.75 32.66
CA ILE A 307 2.16 7.35 33.02
C ILE A 307 3.63 7.12 33.36
N GLU A 308 4.55 7.74 32.61
CA GLU A 308 5.99 7.63 32.86
C GLU A 308 6.37 8.14 34.26
N HIS A 309 5.52 8.96 34.88
CA HIS A 309 5.75 9.60 36.18
C HIS A 309 4.60 9.38 37.17
N LEU A 310 3.76 8.36 36.95
CA LEU A 310 2.54 8.13 37.71
C LEU A 310 2.79 7.91 39.20
N ASP A 311 3.92 7.27 39.53
CA ASP A 311 4.34 7.03 40.91
C ASP A 311 4.87 8.26 41.64
N SER A 312 5.18 9.33 40.90
CA SER A 312 5.65 10.60 41.47
C SER A 312 4.52 11.56 41.84
N ILE A 313 3.26 11.21 41.53
CA ILE A 313 2.08 12.02 41.83
C ILE A 313 1.62 11.70 43.26
N LYS A 314 1.52 12.72 44.10
CA LYS A 314 0.99 12.58 45.46
C LYS A 314 -0.53 12.69 45.47
N ASP A 315 -1.16 12.13 46.49
CA ASP A 315 -2.62 12.17 46.65
C ASP A 315 -3.19 13.61 46.66
N GLU A 316 -2.44 14.56 47.25
CA GLU A 316 -2.78 15.98 47.26
C GLU A 316 -2.80 16.64 45.87
N ASP A 317 -2.06 16.08 44.92
CA ASP A 317 -1.92 16.59 43.55
C ASP A 317 -2.96 16.01 42.58
N VAL A 318 -3.64 14.91 42.95
CA VAL A 318 -4.63 14.23 42.08
C VAL A 318 -5.72 15.19 41.60
N ARG A 319 -6.18 16.11 42.47
CA ARG A 319 -7.18 17.11 42.12
C ARG A 319 -6.73 18.04 40.97
N TRP A 320 -5.45 18.37 40.92
CA TRP A 320 -4.88 19.23 39.87
C TRP A 320 -4.71 18.45 38.56
N VAL A 321 -4.28 17.20 38.64
CA VAL A 321 -4.19 16.29 37.49
C VAL A 321 -5.57 16.09 36.85
N VAL A 322 -6.62 15.92 37.65
CA VAL A 322 -8.00 15.81 37.18
C VAL A 322 -8.44 17.03 36.37
N ARG A 323 -8.16 18.26 36.84
CA ARG A 323 -8.49 19.48 36.09
C ARG A 323 -7.70 19.58 34.79
N TRP A 324 -6.46 19.12 34.79
CA TRP A 324 -5.64 19.09 33.59
C TRP A 324 -6.14 18.05 32.57
N ILE A 325 -6.65 16.90 33.03
CA ILE A 325 -7.31 15.90 32.16
C ILE A 325 -8.58 16.45 31.52
N GLU A 326 -9.38 17.24 32.25
CA GLU A 326 -10.52 17.96 31.66
C GLU A 326 -10.06 18.95 30.59
N TYR A 327 -8.93 19.63 30.82
CA TYR A 327 -8.33 20.56 29.86
C TYR A 327 -7.77 19.85 28.60
N LEU A 328 -7.27 18.62 28.73
CA LEU A 328 -6.91 17.76 27.60
C LEU A 328 -8.14 17.32 26.78
N GLY A 329 -9.33 17.38 27.36
CA GLY A 329 -10.61 17.06 26.72
C GLY A 329 -11.20 15.70 27.09
N ASP A 330 -10.65 14.99 28.08
CA ASP A 330 -11.16 13.69 28.54
C ASP A 330 -11.99 13.83 29.83
N THR A 331 -13.19 14.42 29.69
CA THR A 331 -14.08 14.68 30.83
C THR A 331 -14.61 13.40 31.49
N GLU A 332 -14.69 12.31 30.72
CA GLU A 332 -15.11 10.99 31.22
C GLU A 332 -14.08 10.43 32.20
N LEU A 333 -12.79 10.45 31.82
CA LEU A 333 -11.70 10.04 32.69
C LEU A 333 -11.65 10.87 33.96
N ALA A 334 -11.83 12.19 33.85
CA ALA A 334 -11.84 13.08 35.00
C ALA A 334 -12.97 12.77 35.99
N VAL A 335 -14.17 12.40 35.49
CA VAL A 335 -15.30 12.01 36.34
C VAL A 335 -15.02 10.69 37.06
N GLN A 336 -14.43 9.70 36.37
CA GLN A 336 -14.08 8.41 36.98
C GLN A 336 -13.08 8.58 38.13
N ILE A 337 -12.03 9.38 37.94
CA ILE A 337 -11.05 9.65 38.99
C ILE A 337 -11.67 10.40 40.18
N LYS A 338 -12.61 11.33 39.93
CA LYS A 338 -13.32 12.03 41.02
C LYS A 338 -14.20 11.08 41.84
N ALA A 339 -14.79 10.07 41.20
CA ALA A 339 -15.63 9.09 41.86
C ALA A 339 -14.82 8.07 42.68
N HIS A 340 -13.63 7.69 42.18
CA HIS A 340 -12.76 6.68 42.77
C HIS A 340 -11.29 7.16 42.82
N PRO A 341 -10.98 8.17 43.67
CA PRO A 341 -9.63 8.73 43.74
C PRO A 341 -8.57 7.73 44.21
N GLU A 342 -8.97 6.72 45.00
CA GLU A 342 -8.12 5.62 45.46
C GLU A 342 -7.62 4.70 44.32
N GLU A 343 -8.36 4.64 43.20
CA GLU A 343 -8.01 3.84 42.01
C GLU A 343 -7.30 4.68 40.92
N PHE A 344 -6.91 5.92 41.23
CA PHE A 344 -6.36 6.89 40.28
C PHE A 344 -5.33 6.30 39.30
N LYS A 345 -4.34 5.56 39.82
CA LYS A 345 -3.26 5.01 39.00
C LYS A 345 -3.76 3.95 38.01
N GLU A 346 -4.68 3.10 38.46
CA GLU A 346 -5.27 2.05 37.63
C GLU A 346 -6.17 2.65 36.55
N ILE A 347 -7.00 3.62 36.91
CA ILE A 347 -7.89 4.33 35.98
C ILE A 347 -7.10 5.02 34.86
N ILE A 348 -6.02 5.74 35.20
CA ILE A 348 -5.14 6.39 34.21
C ILE A 348 -4.47 5.36 33.30
N SER A 349 -3.94 4.28 33.87
CA SER A 349 -3.25 3.23 33.11
C SER A 349 -4.21 2.56 32.12
N ASN A 350 -5.41 2.20 32.57
CA ASN A 350 -6.44 1.61 31.73
C ASN A 350 -6.88 2.54 30.60
N ARG A 351 -7.09 3.83 30.89
CA ARG A 351 -7.49 4.81 29.87
C ARG A 351 -6.39 5.06 28.84
N TYR A 352 -5.13 5.09 29.26
CA TYR A 352 -4.01 5.17 28.32
C TYR A 352 -3.92 3.93 27.43
N GLU A 353 -4.04 2.72 27.98
CA GLU A 353 -4.05 1.48 27.17
C GLU A 353 -5.19 1.48 26.16
N GLN A 354 -6.36 1.99 26.55
CA GLN A 354 -7.50 2.17 25.65
C GLN A 354 -7.21 3.14 24.52
N LEU A 355 -6.52 4.26 24.79
CA LEU A 355 -6.40 5.38 23.86
C LEU A 355 -5.10 5.42 23.06
N LYS A 356 -4.00 4.84 23.56
CA LYS A 356 -2.67 4.88 22.92
C LYS A 356 -2.67 4.30 21.51
N LYS A 357 -3.64 3.42 21.22
CA LYS A 357 -3.88 2.78 19.93
C LYS A 357 -4.45 3.69 18.83
N PHE A 358 -4.89 4.90 19.17
CA PHE A 358 -5.47 5.88 18.22
C PHE A 358 -4.49 7.01 17.85
N VAL A 359 -3.21 6.86 18.22
CA VAL A 359 -2.23 7.96 18.30
C VAL A 359 -0.90 7.59 17.65
N LEU A 360 -0.74 6.33 17.25
CA LEU A 360 0.41 5.79 16.54
C LEU A 360 0.24 5.97 15.03
#